data_AF-A0A812PEU2-F1
#
_entry.id   AF-A0A812PEU2-F1
#
_cell.length_a   1.000
_cell.length_b   1.000
_cell.length_c   1.000
_cell.angle_alpha   90.00
_cell.angle_beta   90.00
_cell.angle_gamma   90.00
#
_symmetry.space_group_name_H-M   'P 1'
#
loop_
_entity.id
_entity.type
_entity.pdbx_description
1 polymer ?
#
loop_
_entity_poly.entity_id
_entity_poly.type
_entity_poly.pdbx_seq_one_letter_code
_entity_poly.pdbx_strand_id
1 'polypeptide(L)'
;MFAKASVGVTCWLALAAGVAAAPGSFRGAPGRDRAVALEEIQASLQEALEAVLSSEGAAKRSAHIEARVWQTFQSLPKNDVGRLAPKAVRYLVHSYFMKEHGWLIQGLDPHANQAEVSEVHEVSILQDKAPLLVESLLEARRSNHGLSLSDVVAMVGALERLIFDESLALLQASYAFNGLSAAEPIPQRSAHEVLTSYLLLFQLGSKANLTDVRLHQALKSRLSQREDWPELVDFESDTVLNFEYARAHTSNPFLEPQYSFQDLSEMVGEMAHGYGKWQNRECQEMKAELIEADADGDGRVPLSRFYLQADNAKYQFSESVQYLQEIGALDESGREKKVRIANYLQGPSNCIASSSYYSICCLSECEGLLNELEAKVQAPTAEPAQLLDLVGHISSATVDAPRELPSGLVRRLQDIADHNEGQVPLHGRLFAEWLHYAFPHECPYPKVFQEAKALTPQFWALKKMSVDAEERLEIASTATLQPENATQATPGGEAEIAWSSEELLHAHEAPARKRGSARVALRCVMQLALLLGVLRAAAGSWQTLRSMAGFGDKAAKAALPF
;
A
#
# COMPACT_ATOMS: atom_id res chain seq x y z
N MET A 1 -41.78 -10.07 43.94
CA MET A 1 -42.87 -9.06 44.02
C MET A 1 -42.41 -7.97 44.96
N PHE A 2 -41.89 -6.87 44.42
CA PHE A 2 -41.46 -5.72 45.21
C PHE A 2 -42.15 -4.46 44.69
N ALA A 3 -42.44 -3.58 45.64
CA ALA A 3 -43.22 -2.38 45.54
C ALA A 3 -42.36 -1.13 45.80
N LYS A 4 -42.97 0.03 45.50
CA LYS A 4 -42.75 1.37 46.09
C LYS A 4 -41.64 2.29 45.52
N ALA A 5 -42.12 3.39 44.92
CA ALA A 5 -42.06 4.78 45.40
C ALA A 5 -40.76 5.64 45.31
N SER A 6 -40.91 6.78 44.61
CA SER A 6 -40.63 8.18 45.02
C SER A 6 -39.23 8.82 45.00
N VAL A 7 -39.23 10.11 44.58
CA VAL A 7 -38.27 11.24 44.86
C VAL A 7 -36.87 11.11 44.19
N GLY A 8 -36.16 12.12 43.69
CA GLY A 8 -36.24 13.58 43.62
C GLY A 8 -34.83 14.21 43.78
N VAL A 9 -34.48 15.17 42.92
CA VAL A 9 -33.58 16.35 43.10
C VAL A 9 -32.03 16.17 43.17
N THR A 10 -31.34 17.19 42.60
CA THR A 10 -29.92 17.66 42.73
C THR A 10 -28.82 16.85 42.02
N CYS A 11 -28.13 17.32 40.96
CA CYS A 11 -27.22 18.48 40.79
C CYS A 11 -26.00 18.43 41.73
N TRP A 12 -24.77 18.33 41.20
CA TRP A 12 -23.57 19.10 41.60
C TRP A 12 -22.37 18.72 40.70
N LEU A 13 -21.68 19.76 40.20
CA LEU A 13 -20.36 19.77 39.57
C LEU A 13 -19.26 19.65 40.64
N ALA A 14 -18.10 19.05 40.30
CA ALA A 14 -16.75 19.64 40.42
C ALA A 14 -15.63 18.60 40.68
N LEU A 15 -14.64 18.61 39.76
CA LEU A 15 -13.17 18.63 39.96
C LEU A 15 -12.53 18.03 41.23
N ALA A 16 -11.57 17.11 41.02
CA ALA A 16 -10.22 17.22 41.57
C ALA A 16 -9.24 16.25 40.89
N ALA A 17 -8.07 16.78 40.52
CA ALA A 17 -6.87 16.07 40.07
C ALA A 17 -6.07 15.50 41.26
N GLY A 18 -5.21 14.52 41.01
CA GLY A 18 -4.21 14.07 41.99
C GLY A 18 -3.41 12.83 41.57
N VAL A 19 -2.16 13.05 41.19
CA VAL A 19 -1.11 12.12 40.75
C VAL A 19 -0.56 11.27 41.91
N ALA A 20 -0.21 9.99 41.64
CA ALA A 20 0.93 9.30 42.27
C ALA A 20 1.35 8.07 41.44
N ALA A 21 2.66 7.88 41.29
CA ALA A 21 3.32 6.90 40.43
C ALA A 21 3.84 5.65 41.18
N ALA A 22 3.94 4.53 40.41
CA ALA A 22 4.83 3.35 40.50
C ALA A 22 4.66 2.33 41.66
N PRO A 23 5.15 1.06 41.56
CA PRO A 23 5.99 0.41 40.52
C PRO A 23 5.42 -0.94 39.99
N GLY A 24 6.15 -1.56 39.05
CA GLY A 24 5.65 -2.59 38.14
C GLY A 24 5.53 -4.03 38.65
N SER A 25 5.01 -4.90 37.76
CA SER A 25 5.31 -6.33 37.73
C SER A 25 4.93 -6.91 36.37
N PHE A 26 5.95 -7.39 35.66
CA PHE A 26 5.88 -8.37 34.58
C PHE A 26 4.97 -9.54 34.97
N ARG A 27 4.01 -9.89 34.10
CA ARG A 27 3.51 -11.26 33.92
C ARG A 27 3.08 -11.44 32.47
N GLY A 28 3.80 -12.32 31.77
CA GLY A 28 3.46 -12.75 30.42
C GLY A 28 2.14 -13.51 30.38
N ALA A 29 1.39 -13.29 29.30
CA ALA A 29 0.29 -14.12 28.86
C ALA A 29 0.61 -14.63 27.44
N PRO A 30 0.35 -15.91 27.13
CA PRO A 30 0.73 -16.52 25.87
C PRO A 30 -0.26 -16.17 24.75
N GLY A 31 0.26 -16.07 23.53
CA GLY A 31 -0.42 -16.33 22.26
C GLY A 31 -1.82 -15.75 22.13
N ARG A 32 -1.90 -14.46 21.77
CA ARG A 32 -3.09 -13.88 21.16
C ARG A 32 -2.64 -13.11 19.93
N ASP A 33 -3.25 -13.44 18.79
CA ASP A 33 -3.02 -12.76 17.51
C ASP A 33 -2.87 -11.25 17.72
N ARG A 34 -1.73 -10.70 17.27
CA ARG A 34 -1.41 -9.27 17.35
C ARG A 34 -2.31 -8.50 16.37
N ALA A 35 -3.57 -8.32 16.73
CA ALA A 35 -4.27 -7.11 16.38
C ALA A 35 -3.68 -6.00 17.25
N VAL A 36 -2.62 -5.35 16.75
CA VAL A 36 -2.07 -4.13 17.36
C VAL A 36 -3.22 -3.15 17.57
N ALA A 37 -3.37 -2.62 18.79
CA ALA A 37 -4.47 -1.74 19.13
C ALA A 37 -4.34 -0.42 18.36
N LEU A 38 -5.44 0.04 17.75
CA LEU A 38 -5.52 1.26 16.95
C LEU A 38 -4.88 2.49 17.64
N GLU A 39 -5.06 2.60 18.95
CA GLU A 39 -4.54 3.71 19.77
C GLU A 39 -3.00 3.70 19.87
N GLU A 40 -2.36 2.52 19.87
CA GLU A 40 -0.90 2.35 19.93
C GLU A 40 -0.24 2.74 18.59
N ILE A 41 -0.93 2.46 17.48
CA ILE A 41 -0.51 2.86 16.13
C ILE A 41 -0.68 4.38 15.91
N GLN A 42 -1.80 4.97 16.37
CA GLN A 42 -2.00 6.43 16.32
C GLN A 42 -0.88 7.17 17.06
N ALA A 43 -0.58 6.76 18.29
CA ALA A 43 0.49 7.35 19.08
C ALA A 43 1.85 7.23 18.39
N SER A 44 2.18 6.05 17.85
CA SER A 44 3.46 5.78 17.20
C SER A 44 3.65 6.63 15.92
N LEU A 45 2.60 6.78 15.11
CA LEU A 45 2.65 7.62 13.90
C LEU A 45 2.69 9.12 14.23
N GLN A 46 2.06 9.55 15.34
CA GLN A 46 2.10 10.96 15.76
C GLN A 46 3.48 11.33 16.26
N GLU A 47 4.07 10.46 17.08
CA GLU A 47 5.43 10.60 17.56
C GLU A 47 6.43 10.57 16.39
N ALA A 48 6.21 9.70 15.40
CA ALA A 48 6.99 9.68 14.17
C ALA A 48 6.90 11.00 13.39
N LEU A 49 5.70 11.56 13.22
CA LEU A 49 5.49 12.83 12.53
C LEU A 49 6.14 14.01 13.28
N GLU A 50 6.00 14.06 14.61
CA GLU A 50 6.64 15.08 15.45
C GLU A 50 8.17 14.96 15.44
N ALA A 51 8.71 13.74 15.40
CA ALA A 51 10.14 13.48 15.27
C ALA A 51 10.70 13.89 13.89
N VAL A 52 9.91 13.73 12.82
CA VAL A 52 10.25 14.21 11.46
C VAL A 52 10.25 15.74 11.37
N LEU A 53 9.58 16.45 12.26
CA LEU A 53 9.53 17.92 12.22
C LEU A 53 10.59 18.60 13.12
N SER A 54 11.28 17.87 13.99
CA SER A 54 12.04 18.45 15.12
C SER A 54 13.56 18.23 15.11
N SER A 55 14.14 17.49 14.17
CA SER A 55 15.59 17.21 14.15
C SER A 55 16.34 17.68 12.89
N GLU A 56 17.62 17.99 13.03
CA GLU A 56 18.50 18.43 11.93
C GLU A 56 18.70 17.32 10.86
N GLY A 57 18.63 16.05 11.27
CA GLY A 57 18.57 14.90 10.36
C GLY A 57 17.25 14.81 9.59
N ALA A 58 16.16 15.35 10.14
CA ALA A 58 14.87 15.35 9.49
C ALA A 58 14.84 16.30 8.27
N ALA A 59 15.49 17.45 8.35
CA ALA A 59 15.58 18.38 7.22
C ALA A 59 16.30 17.75 6.00
N LYS A 60 17.40 17.01 6.22
CA LYS A 60 18.10 16.28 5.16
C LYS A 60 17.23 15.18 4.56
N ARG A 61 16.50 14.43 5.39
CA ARG A 61 15.59 13.38 4.95
C ARG A 61 14.42 13.95 4.14
N SER A 62 13.79 15.02 4.62
CA SER A 62 12.71 15.70 3.89
C SER A 62 13.19 16.22 2.54
N ALA A 63 14.39 16.82 2.46
CA ALA A 63 14.96 17.26 1.19
C ALA A 63 15.23 16.08 0.23
N HIS A 64 15.67 14.94 0.76
CA HIS A 64 15.86 13.71 -0.04
C HIS A 64 14.52 13.22 -0.62
N ILE A 65 13.51 13.09 0.23
CA ILE A 65 12.16 12.66 -0.17
C ILE A 65 11.58 13.63 -1.20
N GLU A 66 11.64 14.94 -0.92
CA GLU A 66 11.15 16.00 -1.81
C GLU A 66 11.75 15.89 -3.21
N ALA A 67 13.07 15.70 -3.30
CA ALA A 67 13.77 15.55 -4.57
C ALA A 67 13.29 14.34 -5.38
N ARG A 68 12.85 13.26 -4.72
CA ARG A 68 12.34 12.04 -5.36
C ARG A 68 10.88 12.14 -5.78
N VAL A 69 10.05 12.80 -4.98
CA VAL A 69 8.61 12.92 -5.27
C VAL A 69 8.25 14.15 -6.13
N TRP A 70 9.17 15.11 -6.27
CA TRP A 70 8.91 16.38 -6.96
C TRP A 70 8.37 16.20 -8.38
N GLN A 71 9.00 15.33 -9.18
CA GLN A 71 8.65 15.16 -10.59
C GLN A 71 7.24 14.59 -10.74
N THR A 72 6.92 13.55 -9.98
CA THR A 72 5.57 12.97 -9.90
C THR A 72 4.57 13.96 -9.33
N PHE A 73 4.95 14.78 -8.34
CA PHE A 73 4.09 15.85 -7.83
C PHE A 73 3.73 16.83 -8.95
N GLN A 74 4.68 17.21 -9.82
CA GLN A 74 4.43 18.12 -10.94
C GLN A 74 3.52 17.52 -12.00
N SER A 75 3.67 16.24 -12.33
CA SER A 75 2.82 15.57 -13.31
C SER A 75 1.38 15.36 -12.85
N LEU A 76 1.10 15.37 -11.54
CA LEU A 76 -0.25 15.07 -11.06
C LEU A 76 -1.24 16.26 -11.16
N PRO A 77 -2.54 15.99 -11.32
CA PRO A 77 -3.58 17.01 -11.36
C PRO A 77 -3.70 17.72 -10.01
N LYS A 78 -3.67 19.04 -10.06
CA LYS A 78 -3.77 19.92 -8.89
C LYS A 78 -5.10 20.68 -8.91
N ASN A 79 -5.59 21.03 -7.74
CA ASN A 79 -6.71 21.96 -7.61
C ASN A 79 -6.28 23.41 -7.89
N ASP A 80 -7.23 24.34 -7.83
CA ASP A 80 -7.03 25.77 -8.11
C ASP A 80 -5.95 26.45 -7.23
N VAL A 81 -5.55 25.82 -6.12
CA VAL A 81 -4.50 26.32 -5.21
C VAL A 81 -3.19 25.54 -5.31
N GLY A 82 -3.02 24.71 -6.35
CA GLY A 82 -1.79 23.97 -6.62
C GLY A 82 -1.57 22.76 -5.70
N ARG A 83 -2.63 22.21 -5.11
CA ARG A 83 -2.57 21.09 -4.16
C ARG A 83 -3.18 19.82 -4.75
N LEU A 84 -2.69 18.67 -4.31
CA LEU A 84 -3.13 17.35 -4.76
C LEU A 84 -4.39 16.89 -4.03
N ALA A 85 -5.30 16.27 -4.78
CA ALA A 85 -6.43 15.56 -4.22
C ALA A 85 -5.98 14.22 -3.59
N PRO A 86 -6.72 13.66 -2.61
CA PRO A 86 -6.38 12.40 -1.96
C PRO A 86 -6.01 11.24 -2.90
N LYS A 87 -6.71 11.07 -4.03
CA LYS A 87 -6.37 10.04 -5.03
C LYS A 87 -4.98 10.24 -5.67
N ALA A 88 -4.64 11.47 -6.05
CA ALA A 88 -3.32 11.81 -6.58
C ALA A 88 -2.22 11.61 -5.53
N VAL A 89 -2.49 11.93 -4.25
CA VAL A 89 -1.55 11.67 -3.16
C VAL A 89 -1.30 10.18 -2.97
N ARG A 90 -2.35 9.34 -2.99
CA ARG A 90 -2.20 7.88 -2.88
C ARG A 90 -1.30 7.33 -3.97
N TYR A 91 -1.54 7.72 -5.22
CA TYR A 91 -0.68 7.34 -6.35
C TYR A 91 0.77 7.77 -6.14
N LEU A 92 1.02 9.03 -5.77
CA LEU A 92 2.38 9.54 -5.56
C LEU A 92 3.12 8.74 -4.48
N VAL A 93 2.45 8.52 -3.32
CA VAL A 93 3.06 7.81 -2.19
C VAL A 93 3.30 6.35 -2.56
N HIS A 94 2.36 5.70 -3.25
CA HIS A 94 2.53 4.34 -3.78
C HIS A 94 3.72 4.24 -4.73
N SER A 95 3.78 5.12 -5.75
CA SER A 95 4.86 5.15 -6.74
C SER A 95 6.21 5.34 -6.06
N TYR A 96 6.31 6.25 -5.08
CA TYR A 96 7.53 6.46 -4.29
C TYR A 96 8.00 5.16 -3.61
N PHE A 97 7.14 4.52 -2.81
CA PHE A 97 7.53 3.35 -2.04
C PHE A 97 7.81 2.11 -2.89
N MET A 98 7.03 1.90 -3.96
CA MET A 98 7.28 0.80 -4.90
C MET A 98 8.58 0.98 -5.67
N LYS A 99 8.88 2.20 -6.13
CA LYS A 99 10.10 2.51 -6.90
C LYS A 99 11.35 2.55 -6.03
N GLU A 100 11.29 3.24 -4.89
CA GLU A 100 12.49 3.49 -4.08
C GLU A 100 12.81 2.34 -3.13
N HIS A 101 11.81 1.59 -2.67
CA HIS A 101 11.99 0.57 -1.64
C HIS A 101 11.42 -0.81 -1.98
N GLY A 102 10.60 -0.94 -3.03
CA GLY A 102 9.85 -2.17 -3.31
C GLY A 102 8.78 -2.47 -2.27
N TRP A 103 8.29 -1.44 -1.57
CA TRP A 103 7.31 -1.58 -0.49
C TRP A 103 5.89 -1.34 -0.99
N LEU A 104 5.08 -2.39 -0.93
CA LEU A 104 3.65 -2.30 -1.14
C LEU A 104 2.97 -1.92 0.19
N ILE A 105 2.55 -0.67 0.30
CA ILE A 105 1.77 -0.19 1.45
C ILE A 105 0.29 -0.46 1.20
N GLN A 106 -0.33 -1.20 2.11
CA GLN A 106 -1.73 -1.58 1.99
C GLN A 106 -2.65 -0.36 1.96
N GLY A 107 -3.59 -0.34 1.00
CA GLY A 107 -4.57 0.75 0.86
C GLY A 107 -4.09 1.97 0.09
N LEU A 108 -2.81 2.02 -0.30
CA LEU A 108 -2.27 3.07 -1.19
C LEU A 108 -2.21 2.63 -2.66
N ASP A 109 -2.47 1.36 -2.95
CA ASP A 109 -2.52 0.83 -4.32
C ASP A 109 -3.59 1.56 -5.18
N PRO A 110 -3.17 2.20 -6.30
CA PRO A 110 -4.05 2.96 -7.19
C PRO A 110 -4.99 2.09 -8.04
N HIS A 111 -4.67 0.80 -8.23
CA HIS A 111 -5.45 -0.16 -9.00
C HIS A 111 -6.41 -0.98 -8.15
N ALA A 112 -6.17 -1.11 -6.85
CA ALA A 112 -7.05 -1.82 -5.94
C ALA A 112 -8.42 -1.11 -5.78
N ASN A 113 -8.47 0.23 -5.76
CA ASN A 113 -9.68 1.01 -5.45
C ASN A 113 -10.44 1.53 -6.68
N GLN A 114 -10.72 0.65 -7.64
CA GLN A 114 -11.46 1.01 -8.87
C GLN A 114 -12.99 0.93 -8.75
N ALA A 115 -13.52 0.28 -7.70
CA ALA A 115 -14.94 0.29 -7.43
C ALA A 115 -15.37 1.64 -6.81
N GLU A 116 -16.57 2.13 -7.15
CA GLU A 116 -17.27 3.20 -6.40
C GLU A 116 -17.62 2.70 -4.99
N VAL A 117 -16.59 2.47 -4.17
CA VAL A 117 -16.76 2.03 -2.80
C VAL A 117 -17.21 3.24 -2.00
N SER A 118 -18.44 3.17 -1.52
CA SER A 118 -19.07 4.17 -0.66
C SER A 118 -18.12 4.60 0.47
N GLU A 119 -18.17 5.90 0.80
CA GLU A 119 -17.36 6.72 1.74
C GLU A 119 -16.88 6.09 3.07
N VAL A 120 -17.27 4.85 3.39
CA VAL A 120 -17.06 4.17 4.68
C VAL A 120 -16.07 2.99 4.58
N HIS A 121 -15.84 2.39 3.39
CA HIS A 121 -14.95 1.21 3.26
C HIS A 121 -13.56 1.50 2.68
N GLU A 122 -13.34 2.66 2.03
CA GLU A 122 -11.98 3.13 1.67
C GLU A 122 -11.07 3.32 2.90
N VAL A 123 -11.69 3.38 4.07
CA VAL A 123 -11.07 3.86 5.28
C VAL A 123 -10.70 2.73 6.23
N SER A 124 -11.30 1.54 6.18
CA SER A 124 -11.09 0.54 7.25
C SER A 124 -9.67 -0.05 7.27
N ILE A 125 -9.06 -0.31 6.11
CA ILE A 125 -7.72 -0.93 6.04
C ILE A 125 -6.63 0.08 6.46
N LEU A 126 -6.72 1.33 6.02
CA LEU A 126 -5.81 2.40 6.44
C LEU A 126 -6.16 2.95 7.84
N GLN A 127 -7.43 2.91 8.28
CA GLN A 127 -7.86 3.30 9.63
C GLN A 127 -7.18 2.43 10.66
N ASP A 128 -7.19 1.11 10.44
CA ASP A 128 -6.67 0.16 11.40
C ASP A 128 -5.13 0.22 11.55
N LYS A 129 -4.42 0.81 10.57
CA LYS A 129 -2.96 0.61 10.39
C LYS A 129 -2.12 1.87 10.13
N ALA A 130 -2.71 2.96 9.61
CA ALA A 130 -2.09 4.29 9.47
C ALA A 130 -3.13 5.43 9.68
N PRO A 131 -3.75 5.51 10.86
CA PRO A 131 -4.88 6.40 11.14
C PRO A 131 -4.59 7.90 10.94
N LEU A 132 -3.37 8.40 11.18
CA LEU A 132 -3.06 9.82 10.92
C LEU A 132 -2.91 10.16 9.44
N LEU A 133 -2.46 9.20 8.62
CA LEU A 133 -2.48 9.31 7.16
C LEU A 133 -3.93 9.42 6.69
N VAL A 134 -4.81 8.58 7.24
CA VAL A 134 -6.25 8.67 6.98
C VAL A 134 -6.81 10.00 7.44
N GLU A 135 -6.52 10.46 8.66
CA GLU A 135 -7.03 11.72 9.19
C GLU A 135 -6.58 12.90 8.34
N SER A 136 -5.30 12.94 7.94
CA SER A 136 -4.76 13.99 7.05
C SER A 136 -5.42 13.96 5.67
N LEU A 137 -5.62 12.77 5.08
CA LEU A 137 -6.34 12.61 3.82
C LEU A 137 -7.83 12.97 3.94
N LEU A 138 -8.47 12.61 5.06
CA LEU A 138 -9.88 12.93 5.35
C LEU A 138 -10.06 14.43 5.62
N GLU A 139 -9.13 15.08 6.29
CA GLU A 139 -9.13 16.53 6.51
C GLU A 139 -8.93 17.29 5.21
N ALA A 140 -7.97 16.87 4.37
CA ALA A 140 -7.78 17.43 3.05
C ALA A 140 -9.02 17.28 2.16
N ARG A 141 -9.72 16.14 2.26
CA ARG A 141 -10.99 15.87 1.55
C ARG A 141 -12.15 16.71 2.10
N ARG A 142 -12.29 16.81 3.43
CA ARG A 142 -13.37 17.57 4.11
C ARG A 142 -13.26 19.06 3.87
N SER A 143 -12.04 19.58 3.81
CA SER A 143 -11.77 21.00 3.62
C SER A 143 -11.70 21.41 2.15
N ASN A 144 -11.71 20.44 1.21
CA ASN A 144 -11.52 20.64 -0.23
C ASN A 144 -10.21 21.39 -0.56
N HIS A 145 -9.27 21.45 0.38
CA HIS A 145 -8.01 22.19 0.24
C HIS A 145 -6.95 21.36 -0.47
N GLY A 146 -7.01 20.02 -0.43
CA GLY A 146 -5.94 19.15 -0.94
C GLY A 146 -4.64 19.25 -0.13
N LEU A 147 -3.64 18.44 -0.49
CA LEU A 147 -2.32 18.39 0.15
C LEU A 147 -1.27 19.10 -0.70
N SER A 148 -0.44 19.90 -0.04
CA SER A 148 0.74 20.51 -0.65
C SER A 148 1.90 19.52 -0.73
N LEU A 149 2.96 19.86 -1.46
CA LEU A 149 4.17 19.04 -1.55
C LEU A 149 4.77 18.76 -0.17
N SER A 150 4.86 19.77 0.71
CA SER A 150 5.39 19.59 2.06
C SER A 150 4.56 18.61 2.89
N ASP A 151 3.23 18.63 2.71
CA ASP A 151 2.34 17.69 3.40
C ASP A 151 2.60 16.26 2.94
N VAL A 152 2.82 16.06 1.63
CA VAL A 152 3.16 14.76 1.05
C VAL A 152 4.55 14.27 1.49
N VAL A 153 5.54 15.16 1.54
CA VAL A 153 6.89 14.84 2.03
C VAL A 153 6.87 14.43 3.49
N ALA A 154 6.12 15.15 4.34
CA ALA A 154 5.96 14.80 5.75
C ALA A 154 5.27 13.44 5.91
N MET A 155 4.26 13.16 5.08
CA MET A 155 3.54 11.89 5.04
C MET A 155 4.45 10.70 4.69
N VAL A 156 5.26 10.84 3.64
CA VAL A 156 6.25 9.82 3.24
C VAL A 156 7.27 9.60 4.37
N GLY A 157 7.82 10.69 4.92
CA GLY A 157 8.80 10.60 6.02
C GLY A 157 8.23 9.94 7.28
N ALA A 158 6.95 10.16 7.59
CA ALA A 158 6.28 9.49 8.70
C ALA A 158 6.09 7.98 8.45
N LEU A 159 5.78 7.58 7.22
CA LEU A 159 5.66 6.17 6.83
C LEU A 159 7.03 5.44 6.85
N GLU A 160 8.09 6.07 6.34
CA GLU A 160 9.46 5.53 6.47
C GLU A 160 9.84 5.34 7.94
N ARG A 161 9.48 6.30 8.79
CA ARG A 161 9.79 6.23 10.22
C ARG A 161 9.08 5.07 10.92
N LEU A 162 7.82 4.81 10.61
CA LEU A 162 7.09 3.66 11.16
C LEU A 162 7.80 2.34 10.85
N ILE A 163 8.30 2.19 9.61
CA ILE A 163 9.01 0.99 9.17
C ILE A 163 10.38 0.87 9.85
N PHE A 164 11.04 2.01 10.06
CA PHE A 164 12.28 2.07 10.83
C PHE A 164 12.07 1.63 12.29
N ASP A 165 11.00 2.06 12.95
CA ASP A 165 10.72 1.69 14.34
C ASP A 165 10.49 0.17 14.52
N GLU A 166 9.84 -0.49 13.54
CA GLU A 166 9.75 -1.95 13.51
C GLU A 166 11.13 -2.61 13.36
N SER A 167 12.00 -2.04 12.52
CA SER A 167 13.36 -2.55 12.32
C SER A 167 14.21 -2.48 13.58
N LEU A 168 14.02 -1.45 14.44
CA LEU A 168 14.69 -1.37 15.74
C LEU A 168 14.28 -2.50 16.69
N ALA A 169 13.00 -2.89 16.69
CA ALA A 169 12.54 -4.02 17.50
C ALA A 169 13.17 -5.35 17.04
N LEU A 170 13.33 -5.55 15.73
CA LEU A 170 14.02 -6.71 15.17
C LEU A 170 15.52 -6.70 15.51
N LEU A 171 16.17 -5.53 15.49
CA LEU A 171 17.56 -5.39 15.91
C LEU A 171 17.75 -5.76 17.39
N GLN A 172 16.87 -5.28 18.27
CA GLN A 172 16.92 -5.65 19.70
C GLN A 172 16.77 -7.17 19.91
N ALA A 173 15.85 -7.81 19.20
CA ALA A 173 15.70 -9.27 19.23
C ALA A 173 16.97 -9.96 18.72
N SER A 174 17.60 -9.41 17.67
CA SER A 174 18.83 -9.95 17.09
C SER A 174 20.02 -9.91 18.06
N TYR A 175 20.17 -8.85 18.85
CA TYR A 175 21.15 -8.82 19.96
C TYR A 175 20.90 -9.95 20.96
N ALA A 176 19.65 -10.10 21.42
CA ALA A 176 19.29 -11.13 22.38
C ALA A 176 19.52 -12.56 21.83
N PHE A 177 19.25 -12.77 20.55
CA PHE A 177 19.41 -14.07 19.88
C PHE A 177 20.87 -14.49 19.72
N ASN A 178 21.78 -13.53 19.69
CA ASN A 178 23.23 -13.75 19.67
C ASN A 178 23.86 -13.69 21.08
N GLY A 179 23.06 -13.56 22.14
CA GLY A 179 23.54 -13.50 23.53
C GLY A 179 24.32 -12.23 23.85
N LEU A 180 24.08 -11.14 23.12
CA LEU A 180 24.76 -9.85 23.27
C LEU A 180 23.84 -8.81 23.92
N SER A 181 24.45 -7.83 24.59
CA SER A 181 23.74 -6.68 25.17
C SER A 181 23.80 -5.50 24.23
N ALA A 182 22.67 -4.83 24.01
CA ALA A 182 22.60 -3.56 23.26
C ALA A 182 23.20 -2.37 24.02
N ALA A 183 23.53 -2.52 25.31
CA ALA A 183 24.07 -1.45 26.14
C ALA A 183 25.58 -1.22 25.94
N GLU A 184 26.30 -2.21 25.39
CA GLU A 184 27.75 -2.18 25.24
C GLU A 184 28.13 -2.19 23.75
N PRO A 185 29.19 -1.47 23.34
CA PRO A 185 29.72 -1.60 22.00
C PRO A 185 30.19 -3.02 21.72
N ILE A 186 29.99 -3.48 20.48
CA ILE A 186 30.35 -4.83 20.04
C ILE A 186 31.43 -4.76 18.95
N PRO A 187 32.33 -5.77 18.86
CA PRO A 187 33.32 -5.84 17.80
C PRO A 187 32.67 -6.19 16.45
N GLN A 188 33.37 -5.91 15.35
CA GLN A 188 32.88 -6.12 13.98
C GLN A 188 32.33 -7.53 13.73
N ARG A 189 33.03 -8.56 14.20
CA ARG A 189 32.57 -9.95 14.07
C ARG A 189 31.18 -10.18 14.68
N SER A 190 30.95 -9.59 15.86
CA SER A 190 29.65 -9.68 16.53
C SER A 190 28.59 -8.84 15.84
N ALA A 191 28.96 -7.71 15.22
CA ALA A 191 28.05 -6.91 14.41
C ALA A 191 27.51 -7.72 13.22
N HIS A 192 28.37 -8.42 12.48
CA HIS A 192 27.94 -9.31 11.38
C HIS A 192 26.95 -10.39 11.84
N GLU A 193 27.18 -11.01 13.01
CA GLU A 193 26.27 -12.02 13.56
C GLU A 193 24.88 -11.44 13.92
N VAL A 194 24.86 -10.23 14.45
CA VAL A 194 23.62 -9.50 14.79
C VAL A 194 22.89 -9.06 13.53
N LEU A 195 23.58 -8.47 12.55
CA LEU A 195 22.97 -7.93 11.33
C LEU A 195 22.43 -9.04 10.42
N THR A 196 23.15 -10.16 10.28
CA THR A 196 22.63 -11.36 9.59
C THR A 196 21.42 -11.96 10.31
N SER A 197 21.40 -11.93 11.64
CA SER A 197 20.22 -12.35 12.41
C SER A 197 19.04 -11.42 12.18
N TYR A 198 19.30 -10.11 12.09
CA TYR A 198 18.30 -9.11 11.76
C TYR A 198 17.69 -9.37 10.39
N LEU A 199 18.49 -9.59 9.35
CA LEU A 199 17.99 -9.86 8.00
C LEU A 199 17.11 -11.12 7.95
N LEU A 200 17.46 -12.16 8.69
CA LEU A 200 16.62 -13.36 8.81
C LEU A 200 15.26 -13.07 9.45
N LEU A 201 15.23 -12.29 10.53
CA LEU A 201 13.98 -11.89 11.18
C LEU A 201 13.16 -10.96 10.29
N PHE A 202 13.84 -10.06 9.57
CA PHE A 202 13.23 -9.13 8.62
C PHE A 202 12.56 -9.88 7.46
N GLN A 203 13.24 -10.87 6.87
CA GLN A 203 12.69 -11.71 5.81
C GLN A 203 11.45 -12.51 6.26
N LEU A 204 11.44 -12.97 7.51
CA LEU A 204 10.29 -13.67 8.09
C LEU A 204 9.09 -12.74 8.34
N GLY A 205 9.33 -11.44 8.52
CA GLY A 205 8.31 -10.42 8.79
C GLY A 205 7.40 -10.81 9.96
N SER A 206 6.08 -10.74 9.76
CA SER A 206 5.06 -11.06 10.76
C SER A 206 5.06 -12.53 11.21
N LYS A 207 5.74 -13.42 10.49
CA LYS A 207 5.90 -14.84 10.85
C LYS A 207 7.07 -15.07 11.81
N ALA A 208 7.93 -14.06 12.04
CA ALA A 208 9.08 -14.18 12.91
C ALA A 208 8.67 -14.39 14.38
N ASN A 209 9.26 -15.38 15.04
CA ASN A 209 9.14 -15.55 16.48
C ASN A 209 10.30 -14.83 17.18
N LEU A 210 10.03 -13.64 17.72
CA LEU A 210 11.03 -12.78 18.37
C LEU A 210 11.43 -13.24 19.79
N THR A 211 10.95 -14.40 20.24
CA THR A 211 11.23 -14.93 21.58
C THR A 211 11.97 -16.27 21.57
N ASP A 212 11.89 -17.02 20.47
CA ASP A 212 12.47 -18.36 20.38
C ASP A 212 13.89 -18.33 19.78
N VAL A 213 14.85 -18.10 20.66
CA VAL A 213 16.29 -18.08 20.34
C VAL A 213 16.73 -19.40 19.69
N ARG A 214 16.20 -20.54 20.15
CA ARG A 214 16.63 -21.86 19.66
C ARG A 214 16.17 -22.09 18.24
N LEU A 215 14.92 -21.73 17.96
CA LEU A 215 14.38 -21.78 16.60
C LEU A 215 15.20 -20.90 15.65
N HIS A 216 15.53 -19.67 16.08
CA HIS A 216 16.37 -18.77 15.28
C HIS A 216 17.75 -19.35 14.99
N GLN A 217 18.43 -19.87 16.01
CA GLN A 217 19.76 -20.47 15.84
C GLN A 217 19.73 -21.70 14.92
N ALA A 218 18.71 -22.55 15.06
CA ALA A 218 18.51 -23.70 14.16
C ALA A 218 18.23 -23.26 12.73
N LEU A 219 17.42 -22.22 12.54
CA LEU A 219 17.13 -21.64 11.22
C LEU A 219 18.40 -21.05 10.60
N LYS A 220 19.13 -20.21 11.32
CA LYS A 220 20.38 -19.59 10.85
C LYS A 220 21.41 -20.66 10.45
N SER A 221 21.61 -21.68 11.28
CA SER A 221 22.51 -22.80 10.99
C SER A 221 22.11 -23.59 9.74
N ARG A 222 20.81 -23.77 9.51
CA ARG A 222 20.30 -24.43 8.30
C ARG A 222 20.47 -23.57 7.06
N LEU A 223 20.11 -22.28 7.15
CA LEU A 223 20.17 -21.36 6.01
C LEU A 223 21.61 -21.04 5.60
N SER A 224 22.55 -21.02 6.54
CA SER A 224 23.97 -20.80 6.24
C SER A 224 24.63 -21.90 5.41
N GLN A 225 23.92 -23.00 5.15
CA GLN A 225 24.38 -24.10 4.28
C GLN A 225 23.79 -24.03 2.86
N ARG A 226 22.89 -23.08 2.59
CA ARG A 226 22.33 -22.90 1.24
C ARG A 226 23.31 -22.17 0.33
N GLU A 227 23.17 -22.39 -0.97
CA GLU A 227 24.03 -21.78 -1.99
C GLU A 227 23.87 -20.26 -2.09
N ASP A 228 22.70 -19.72 -1.75
CA ASP A 228 22.36 -18.29 -1.78
C ASP A 228 22.74 -17.52 -0.50
N TRP A 229 23.18 -18.21 0.56
CA TRP A 229 23.60 -17.55 1.80
C TRP A 229 24.68 -16.48 1.63
N PRO A 230 25.73 -16.68 0.81
CA PRO A 230 26.76 -15.65 0.58
C PRO A 230 26.18 -14.33 0.08
N GLU A 231 25.13 -14.36 -0.74
CA GLU A 231 24.53 -13.14 -1.31
C GLU A 231 23.84 -12.28 -0.24
N LEU A 232 23.28 -12.92 0.80
CA LEU A 232 22.72 -12.24 1.97
C LEU A 232 23.82 -11.67 2.88
N VAL A 233 24.92 -12.40 3.04
CA VAL A 233 26.09 -11.93 3.80
C VAL A 233 26.80 -10.77 3.08
N ASP A 234 26.88 -10.79 1.76
CA ASP A 234 27.48 -9.72 0.96
C ASP A 234 26.67 -8.43 1.10
N PHE A 235 25.33 -8.50 1.05
CA PHE A 235 24.46 -7.33 1.29
C PHE A 235 24.67 -6.71 2.68
N GLU A 236 24.76 -7.56 3.71
CA GLU A 236 25.05 -7.13 5.08
C GLU A 236 26.45 -6.52 5.19
N SER A 237 27.47 -7.19 4.62
CA SER A 237 28.86 -6.77 4.66
C SER A 237 29.07 -5.44 3.92
N ASP A 238 28.45 -5.27 2.76
CA ASP A 238 28.48 -4.01 2.00
C ASP A 238 27.92 -2.85 2.84
N THR A 239 26.87 -3.09 3.62
CA THR A 239 26.32 -2.07 4.52
C THR A 239 27.33 -1.67 5.60
N VAL A 240 27.98 -2.65 6.24
CA VAL A 240 29.00 -2.41 7.28
C VAL A 240 30.19 -1.65 6.69
N LEU A 241 30.68 -2.05 5.52
CA LEU A 241 31.81 -1.41 4.84
C LEU A 241 31.47 0.02 4.38
N ASN A 242 30.28 0.26 3.86
CA ASN A 242 29.83 1.62 3.49
C ASN A 242 29.75 2.53 4.72
N PHE A 243 29.27 2.02 5.85
CA PHE A 243 29.23 2.76 7.10
C PHE A 243 30.64 3.12 7.61
N GLU A 244 31.57 2.16 7.55
CA GLU A 244 32.97 2.40 7.91
C GLU A 244 33.63 3.43 7.01
N TYR A 245 33.40 3.33 5.70
CA TYR A 245 33.92 4.26 4.71
C TYR A 245 33.44 5.69 4.98
N ALA A 246 32.14 5.88 5.26
CA ALA A 246 31.58 7.18 5.60
C ALA A 246 32.22 7.82 6.84
N ARG A 247 32.76 7.00 7.76
CA ARG A 247 33.38 7.44 9.02
C ARG A 247 34.91 7.40 9.00
N ALA A 248 35.53 7.03 7.88
CA ALA A 248 36.98 6.84 7.76
C ALA A 248 37.79 8.06 8.23
N HIS A 249 37.26 9.28 8.07
CA HIS A 249 37.92 10.52 8.49
C HIS A 249 37.84 10.79 10.00
N THR A 250 36.98 10.08 10.74
CA THR A 250 36.73 10.26 12.18
C THR A 250 37.15 9.06 13.01
N SER A 251 37.30 7.89 12.37
CA SER A 251 37.68 6.64 13.01
C SER A 251 39.20 6.48 13.09
N ASN A 252 39.69 5.80 14.14
CA ASN A 252 41.10 5.46 14.27
C ASN A 252 41.40 4.15 13.50
N PRO A 253 42.21 4.17 12.42
CA PRO A 253 42.47 2.98 11.59
C PRO A 253 43.36 1.93 12.27
N PHE A 254 43.91 2.21 13.46
CA PHE A 254 44.80 1.31 14.20
C PHE A 254 44.11 0.55 15.35
N LEU A 255 42.84 0.82 15.62
CA LEU A 255 42.05 0.10 16.63
C LEU A 255 41.02 -0.79 15.94
N GLU A 256 40.69 -1.91 16.57
CA GLU A 256 39.57 -2.73 16.12
C GLU A 256 38.28 -1.91 16.19
N PRO A 257 37.50 -1.82 15.08
CA PRO A 257 36.23 -1.11 15.08
C PRO A 257 35.26 -1.68 16.13
N GLN A 258 34.63 -0.77 16.87
CA GLN A 258 33.61 -1.07 17.86
C GLN A 258 32.34 -0.33 17.46
N TYR A 259 31.20 -1.02 17.53
CA TYR A 259 29.92 -0.48 17.07
C TYR A 259 28.93 -0.43 18.22
N SER A 260 28.38 0.74 18.45
CA SER A 260 27.27 0.95 19.38
C SER A 260 25.95 0.47 18.80
N PHE A 261 24.92 0.34 19.65
CA PHE A 261 23.56 0.09 19.17
C PHE A 261 23.06 1.16 18.19
N GLN A 262 23.48 2.41 18.36
CA GLN A 262 23.14 3.50 17.45
C GLN A 262 23.75 3.28 16.06
N ASP A 263 25.00 2.81 16.00
CA ASP A 263 25.69 2.51 14.75
C ASP A 263 24.97 1.38 13.99
N LEU A 264 24.62 0.29 14.68
CA LEU A 264 23.86 -0.81 14.08
C LEU A 264 22.44 -0.39 13.71
N SER A 265 21.82 0.54 14.45
CA SER A 265 20.49 1.07 14.12
C SER A 265 20.51 1.86 12.81
N GLU A 266 21.57 2.62 12.55
CA GLU A 266 21.76 3.32 11.28
C GLU A 266 21.96 2.34 10.12
N MET A 267 22.83 1.34 10.29
CA MET A 267 23.03 0.27 9.29
C MET A 267 21.73 -0.50 9.00
N VAL A 268 20.95 -0.83 10.03
CA VAL A 268 19.65 -1.49 9.89
C VAL A 268 18.65 -0.61 9.13
N GLY A 269 18.67 0.71 9.32
CA GLY A 269 17.87 1.64 8.52
C GLY A 269 18.21 1.56 7.04
N GLU A 270 19.50 1.58 6.70
CA GLU A 270 19.97 1.45 5.32
C GLU A 270 19.62 0.08 4.72
N MET A 271 19.80 -1.01 5.48
CA MET A 271 19.40 -2.35 5.04
C MET A 271 17.90 -2.44 4.79
N ALA A 272 17.06 -1.93 5.70
CA ALA A 272 15.61 -1.95 5.53
C ALA A 272 15.18 -1.21 4.24
N HIS A 273 15.74 -0.01 4.02
CA HIS A 273 15.47 0.80 2.82
C HIS A 273 15.97 0.14 1.53
N GLY A 274 17.11 -0.54 1.58
CA GLY A 274 17.76 -1.18 0.42
C GLY A 274 17.29 -2.60 0.13
N TYR A 275 16.63 -3.26 1.09
CA TYR A 275 16.34 -4.70 1.01
C TYR A 275 15.52 -5.09 -0.23
N GLY A 276 14.48 -4.33 -0.56
CA GLY A 276 13.64 -4.62 -1.74
C GLY A 276 14.44 -4.53 -3.05
N LYS A 277 15.32 -3.52 -3.17
CA LYS A 277 16.22 -3.38 -4.33
C LYS A 277 17.21 -4.54 -4.44
N TRP A 278 17.79 -4.97 -3.32
CA TRP A 278 18.69 -6.13 -3.29
C TRP A 278 17.97 -7.42 -3.69
N GLN A 279 16.81 -7.68 -3.10
CA GLN A 279 16.04 -8.88 -3.39
C GLN A 279 15.60 -8.93 -4.85
N ASN A 280 15.25 -7.79 -5.45
CA ASN A 280 14.65 -7.73 -6.78
C ASN A 280 15.46 -8.41 -7.89
N ARG A 281 16.74 -8.70 -7.66
CA ARG A 281 17.51 -9.59 -8.54
C ARG A 281 16.81 -10.95 -8.76
N GLU A 282 16.25 -11.58 -7.72
CA GLU A 282 15.51 -12.83 -7.88
C GLU A 282 14.25 -12.63 -8.75
N CYS A 283 13.57 -11.48 -8.62
CA CYS A 283 12.45 -11.14 -9.48
C CYS A 283 12.87 -10.96 -10.95
N GLN A 284 14.04 -10.38 -11.19
CA GLN A 284 14.59 -10.21 -12.54
C GLN A 284 15.04 -11.55 -13.15
N GLU A 285 15.62 -12.44 -12.36
CA GLU A 285 15.96 -13.81 -12.79
C GLU A 285 14.69 -14.61 -13.11
N MET A 286 13.66 -14.50 -12.29
CA MET A 286 12.34 -15.10 -12.54
C MET A 286 11.70 -14.54 -13.82
N LYS A 287 11.77 -13.21 -14.03
CA LYS A 287 11.30 -12.55 -15.24
C LYS A 287 12.01 -13.09 -16.48
N ALA A 288 13.33 -13.30 -16.42
CA ALA A 288 14.11 -13.84 -17.54
C ALA A 288 13.61 -15.22 -17.97
N GLU A 289 13.35 -16.13 -17.02
CA GLU A 289 12.78 -17.46 -17.34
C GLU A 289 11.38 -17.37 -17.98
N LEU A 290 10.55 -16.44 -17.51
CA LEU A 290 9.23 -16.22 -18.11
C LEU A 290 9.33 -15.64 -19.52
N ILE A 291 10.31 -14.77 -19.78
CA ILE A 291 10.59 -14.23 -21.13
C ILE A 291 11.06 -15.35 -22.06
N GLU A 292 11.91 -16.28 -21.62
CA GLU A 292 12.28 -17.44 -22.42
C GLU A 292 11.07 -18.32 -22.79
N ALA A 293 10.03 -18.30 -21.94
CA ALA A 293 8.76 -18.98 -22.17
C ALA A 293 7.79 -18.20 -23.09
N ASP A 294 8.01 -16.91 -23.33
CA ASP A 294 7.23 -16.05 -24.23
C ASP A 294 7.69 -16.23 -25.68
N ALA A 295 6.95 -17.01 -26.46
CA ALA A 295 7.29 -17.31 -27.85
C ALA A 295 7.00 -16.15 -28.82
N ASP A 296 6.04 -15.29 -28.47
CA ASP A 296 5.53 -14.23 -29.34
C ASP A 296 6.23 -12.88 -29.05
N GLY A 297 6.89 -12.77 -27.91
CA GLY A 297 7.49 -11.52 -27.43
C GLY A 297 6.46 -10.48 -27.01
N ASP A 298 5.23 -10.90 -26.72
CA ASP A 298 4.07 -10.04 -26.40
C ASP A 298 3.85 -9.85 -24.90
N GLY A 299 4.78 -10.35 -24.06
CA GLY A 299 4.71 -10.28 -22.61
C GLY A 299 3.82 -11.35 -21.99
N ARG A 300 3.46 -12.39 -22.75
CA ARG A 300 2.51 -13.41 -22.31
C ARG A 300 3.03 -14.83 -22.54
N VAL A 301 2.92 -15.66 -21.51
CA VAL A 301 3.30 -17.08 -21.57
C VAL A 301 2.04 -17.93 -21.71
N PRO A 302 1.93 -18.83 -22.71
CA PRO A 302 0.85 -19.81 -22.76
C PRO A 302 0.73 -20.58 -21.45
N LEU A 303 -0.47 -20.71 -20.89
CA LEU A 303 -0.67 -21.34 -19.58
C LEU A 303 -0.16 -22.79 -19.55
N SER A 304 -0.24 -23.49 -20.69
CA SER A 304 0.36 -24.81 -20.88
C SER A 304 1.88 -24.77 -20.62
N ARG A 305 2.60 -23.84 -21.24
CA ARG A 305 4.04 -23.66 -21.10
C ARG A 305 4.45 -23.14 -19.72
N PHE A 306 3.63 -22.30 -19.10
CA PHE A 306 3.83 -21.81 -17.73
C PHE A 306 3.89 -22.97 -16.71
N TYR A 307 3.06 -24.00 -16.89
CA TYR A 307 3.04 -25.17 -16.01
C TYR A 307 3.95 -26.32 -16.47
N LEU A 308 4.26 -26.43 -17.77
CA LEU A 308 5.18 -27.42 -18.33
C LEU A 308 6.64 -27.01 -18.13
N GLN A 309 7.09 -27.08 -16.88
CA GLN A 309 8.45 -26.78 -16.48
C GLN A 309 9.28 -28.05 -16.31
N ALA A 310 10.59 -27.95 -16.51
CA ALA A 310 11.50 -29.05 -16.19
C ALA A 310 11.56 -29.27 -14.66
N ASP A 311 11.71 -30.51 -14.22
CA ASP A 311 11.77 -30.85 -12.78
C ASP A 311 12.93 -30.15 -12.05
N ASN A 312 13.99 -29.81 -12.78
CA ASN A 312 15.18 -29.11 -12.30
C ASN A 312 15.18 -27.60 -12.63
N ALA A 313 14.04 -27.03 -13.02
CA ALA A 313 13.91 -25.59 -13.21
C ALA A 313 14.24 -24.86 -11.90
N LYS A 314 14.92 -23.72 -11.99
CA LYS A 314 15.30 -22.92 -10.83
C LYS A 314 14.06 -22.35 -10.13
N TYR A 315 13.05 -21.93 -10.91
CA TYR A 315 11.75 -21.52 -10.40
C TYR A 315 10.67 -22.54 -10.77
N GLN A 316 9.82 -22.88 -9.81
CA GLN A 316 8.63 -23.70 -10.04
C GLN A 316 7.37 -22.84 -9.91
N PHE A 317 6.76 -22.52 -11.04
CA PHE A 317 5.51 -21.78 -11.11
C PHE A 317 4.36 -22.73 -10.79
N SER A 318 3.61 -22.38 -9.74
CA SER A 318 2.58 -23.26 -9.18
C SER A 318 1.30 -22.54 -8.83
N GLU A 319 1.18 -21.26 -9.16
CA GLU A 319 0.02 -20.46 -8.87
C GLU A 319 -1.23 -21.02 -9.58
N SER A 320 -2.35 -21.06 -8.86
CA SER A 320 -3.61 -21.58 -9.38
C SER A 320 -4.22 -20.66 -10.45
N VAL A 321 -4.97 -21.24 -11.38
CA VAL A 321 -5.70 -20.48 -12.41
C VAL A 321 -6.63 -19.45 -11.78
N GLN A 322 -7.29 -19.78 -10.68
CA GLN A 322 -8.16 -18.87 -9.94
C GLN A 322 -7.36 -17.66 -9.42
N TYR A 323 -6.21 -17.91 -8.78
CA TYR A 323 -5.34 -16.84 -8.29
C TYR A 323 -4.89 -15.91 -9.43
N LEU A 324 -4.35 -16.48 -10.51
CA LEU A 324 -3.88 -15.72 -11.68
C LEU A 324 -5.00 -14.87 -12.29
N GLN A 325 -6.22 -15.39 -12.32
CA GLN A 325 -7.39 -14.66 -12.79
C GLN A 325 -7.77 -13.51 -11.84
N GLU A 326 -7.81 -13.75 -10.53
CA GLU A 326 -8.18 -12.75 -9.52
C GLU A 326 -7.21 -11.57 -9.50
N ILE A 327 -5.91 -11.81 -9.66
CA ILE A 327 -4.87 -10.75 -9.69
C ILE A 327 -4.71 -10.09 -11.07
N GLY A 328 -5.46 -10.55 -12.08
CA GLY A 328 -5.37 -10.01 -13.44
C GLY A 328 -4.15 -10.43 -14.24
N ALA A 329 -3.41 -11.44 -13.76
CA ALA A 329 -2.29 -12.04 -14.48
C ALA A 329 -2.74 -13.00 -15.59
N LEU A 330 -4.00 -13.44 -15.63
CA LEU A 330 -4.50 -14.32 -16.67
C LEU A 330 -5.23 -13.57 -17.78
N ASP A 331 -4.75 -13.74 -19.03
CA ASP A 331 -5.43 -13.34 -20.25
C ASP A 331 -6.32 -14.47 -20.77
N GLU A 332 -7.61 -14.19 -20.89
CA GLU A 332 -8.65 -15.13 -21.33
C GLU A 332 -9.30 -14.68 -22.67
N SER A 333 -8.72 -13.67 -23.34
CA SER A 333 -9.26 -13.14 -24.60
C SER A 333 -9.10 -14.09 -25.79
N GLY A 334 -8.10 -14.97 -25.74
CA GLY A 334 -7.80 -15.97 -26.76
C GLY A 334 -8.40 -17.35 -26.50
N ARG A 335 -8.16 -18.29 -27.43
CA ARG A 335 -8.52 -19.71 -27.27
C ARG A 335 -7.71 -20.36 -26.15
N GLU A 336 -6.40 -20.14 -26.17
CA GLU A 336 -5.50 -20.54 -25.11
C GLU A 336 -5.37 -19.40 -24.09
N LYS A 337 -5.45 -19.75 -22.80
CA LYS A 337 -5.21 -18.79 -21.72
C LYS A 337 -3.71 -18.49 -21.64
N LYS A 338 -3.33 -17.23 -21.48
CA LYS A 338 -1.92 -16.83 -21.33
C LYS A 338 -1.71 -16.08 -20.01
N VAL A 339 -0.54 -16.24 -19.39
CA VAL A 339 -0.12 -15.51 -18.19
C VAL A 339 0.62 -14.25 -18.62
N ARG A 340 0.15 -13.08 -18.20
CA ARG A 340 0.81 -11.78 -18.38
C ARG A 340 1.97 -11.68 -17.41
N ILE A 341 3.19 -11.59 -17.94
CA ILE A 341 4.42 -11.63 -17.15
C ILE A 341 4.48 -10.48 -16.14
N ALA A 342 4.25 -9.24 -16.59
CA ALA A 342 4.32 -8.05 -15.73
C ALA A 342 3.30 -8.10 -14.57
N ASN A 343 2.05 -8.52 -14.83
CA ASN A 343 1.03 -8.69 -13.79
C ASN A 343 1.37 -9.82 -12.81
N TYR A 344 1.96 -10.92 -13.30
CA TYR A 344 2.38 -12.02 -12.45
C TYR A 344 3.48 -11.58 -11.48
N LEU A 345 4.54 -10.92 -11.98
CA LEU A 345 5.66 -10.44 -11.17
C LEU A 345 5.22 -9.46 -10.08
N GLN A 346 4.25 -8.59 -10.36
CA GLN A 346 3.66 -7.68 -9.36
C GLN A 346 2.59 -8.33 -8.48
N GLY A 347 2.35 -9.63 -8.65
CA GLY A 347 1.35 -10.39 -7.90
C GLY A 347 1.77 -10.66 -6.44
N PRO A 348 0.80 -10.80 -5.51
CA PRO A 348 1.03 -11.06 -4.08
C PRO A 348 1.91 -12.28 -3.73
N SER A 349 1.94 -13.30 -4.59
CA SER A 349 2.77 -14.51 -4.44
C SER A 349 4.26 -14.21 -4.55
N ASN A 350 4.61 -13.08 -5.15
CA ASN A 350 5.98 -12.62 -5.36
C ASN A 350 6.40 -11.57 -4.31
N CYS A 351 5.76 -11.57 -3.13
CA CYS A 351 6.13 -10.78 -1.97
C CYS A 351 6.73 -11.65 -0.86
N ILE A 352 7.91 -11.29 -0.35
CA ILE A 352 8.71 -12.18 0.53
C ILE A 352 8.57 -11.83 2.00
N ALA A 353 8.72 -10.55 2.35
CA ALA A 353 8.58 -10.07 3.71
C ALA A 353 7.25 -9.32 3.83
N SER A 354 6.42 -9.69 4.81
CA SER A 354 5.19 -8.95 5.11
C SER A 354 5.20 -8.55 6.58
N SER A 355 5.10 -7.25 6.82
CA SER A 355 4.85 -6.65 8.12
C SER A 355 3.34 -6.47 8.36
N SER A 356 2.99 -5.88 9.50
CA SER A 356 1.66 -5.36 9.77
C SER A 356 1.22 -4.23 8.83
N TYR A 357 2.17 -3.50 8.20
CA TYR A 357 1.87 -2.26 7.44
C TYR A 357 2.23 -2.31 5.96
N TYR A 358 3.25 -3.09 5.59
CA TYR A 358 3.78 -3.16 4.24
C TYR A 358 4.19 -4.59 3.88
N SER A 359 4.32 -4.84 2.58
CA SER A 359 4.93 -6.05 2.05
C SER A 359 6.06 -5.66 1.11
N ILE A 360 7.15 -6.41 1.11
CA ILE A 360 8.25 -6.25 0.16
C ILE A 360 7.97 -7.18 -1.01
N CYS A 361 7.79 -6.59 -2.19
CA CYS A 361 7.41 -7.25 -3.42
C CYS A 361 8.40 -6.89 -4.55
N CYS A 362 8.32 -7.59 -5.68
CA CYS A 362 9.09 -7.23 -6.87
C CYS A 362 8.89 -5.76 -7.25
N LEU A 363 9.98 -5.08 -7.64
CA LEU A 363 9.91 -3.68 -8.04
C LEU A 363 9.15 -3.55 -9.37
N SER A 364 8.38 -2.48 -9.51
CA SER A 364 7.68 -2.17 -10.75
C SER A 364 8.61 -1.42 -11.71
N GLU A 365 9.05 -2.10 -12.78
CA GLU A 365 9.80 -1.46 -13.86
C GLU A 365 8.94 -0.42 -14.61
N CYS A 366 7.63 -0.65 -14.71
CA CYS A 366 6.70 0.31 -15.31
C CYS A 366 6.65 1.63 -14.56
N GLU A 367 6.71 1.59 -13.22
CA GLU A 367 6.79 2.82 -12.42
C GLU A 367 8.04 3.61 -12.80
N GLY A 368 9.18 2.94 -13.02
CA GLY A 368 10.40 3.58 -13.54
C GLY A 368 10.19 4.29 -14.88
N LEU A 369 9.54 3.63 -15.84
CA LEU A 369 9.23 4.18 -17.16
C LEU A 369 8.25 5.36 -17.08
N LEU A 370 7.19 5.21 -16.29
CA LEU A 370 6.18 6.25 -16.10
C LEU A 370 6.78 7.47 -15.40
N ASN A 371 7.64 7.27 -14.40
CA ASN A 371 8.39 8.36 -13.75
C ASN A 371 9.27 9.16 -14.73
N GLU A 372 9.91 8.50 -15.71
CA GLU A 372 10.67 9.21 -16.75
C GLU A 372 9.76 10.06 -17.63
N LEU A 373 8.57 9.55 -17.99
CA LEU A 373 7.56 10.31 -18.72
C LEU A 373 7.05 11.50 -17.90
N GLU A 374 6.73 11.29 -16.62
CA GLU A 374 6.32 12.35 -15.69
C GLU A 374 7.37 13.45 -15.59
N ALA A 375 8.66 13.08 -15.50
CA ALA A 375 9.76 14.02 -15.42
C ALA A 375 9.91 14.90 -16.67
N LYS A 376 9.62 14.34 -17.86
CA LYS A 376 9.70 15.05 -19.15
C LYS A 376 8.43 15.83 -19.49
N VAL A 377 7.26 15.35 -19.08
CA VAL A 377 5.96 15.98 -19.37
C VAL A 377 5.62 17.06 -18.35
N GLN A 378 5.82 16.81 -17.05
CA GLN A 378 5.52 17.73 -15.93
C GLN A 378 4.09 18.31 -15.96
N ALA A 379 3.15 17.54 -16.48
CA ALA A 379 1.73 17.90 -16.58
C ALA A 379 0.86 16.63 -16.49
N PRO A 380 -0.43 16.76 -16.09
CA PRO A 380 -1.34 15.61 -15.97
C PRO A 380 -1.79 15.02 -17.30
N THR A 381 -1.62 15.78 -18.38
CA THR A 381 -1.95 15.37 -19.73
C THR A 381 -0.86 15.81 -20.71
N ALA A 382 -0.75 15.13 -21.85
CA ALA A 382 0.17 15.51 -22.91
C ALA A 382 -0.43 15.28 -24.30
N GLU A 383 0.13 15.94 -25.32
CA GLU A 383 -0.25 15.69 -26.71
C GLU A 383 0.28 14.33 -27.19
N PRO A 384 -0.48 13.60 -28.04
CA PRO A 384 -0.04 12.31 -28.58
C PRO A 384 1.35 12.36 -29.23
N ALA A 385 1.62 13.39 -30.04
CA ALA A 385 2.89 13.53 -30.75
C ALA A 385 4.08 13.61 -29.78
N GLN A 386 3.92 14.33 -28.66
CA GLN A 386 4.93 14.42 -27.62
C GLN A 386 5.17 13.05 -26.98
N LEU A 387 4.11 12.32 -26.60
CA LEU A 387 4.24 11.01 -25.97
C LEU A 387 4.84 9.96 -26.89
N LEU A 388 4.50 9.96 -28.19
CA LEU A 388 5.09 9.06 -29.18
C LEU A 388 6.60 9.29 -29.32
N ASP A 389 7.02 10.55 -29.38
CA ASP A 389 8.44 10.91 -29.42
C ASP A 389 9.16 10.45 -28.16
N LEU A 390 8.62 10.77 -26.98
CA LEU A 390 9.23 10.38 -25.70
C LEU A 390 9.36 8.87 -25.56
N VAL A 391 8.28 8.12 -25.80
CA VAL A 391 8.24 6.66 -25.65
C VAL A 391 9.08 5.95 -26.72
N GLY A 392 9.17 6.52 -27.93
CA GLY A 392 10.07 6.04 -28.98
C GLY A 392 11.55 6.14 -28.60
N HIS A 393 11.90 6.98 -27.61
CA HIS A 393 13.27 7.22 -27.14
C HIS A 393 13.57 6.70 -25.73
N ILE A 394 12.65 5.97 -25.10
CA ILE A 394 12.87 5.34 -23.79
C ILE A 394 13.23 3.87 -23.98
N SER A 395 14.38 3.47 -23.43
CA SER A 395 14.79 2.07 -23.36
C SER A 395 14.34 1.42 -22.05
N SER A 396 14.03 0.14 -22.10
CA SER A 396 13.79 -0.72 -20.93
C SER A 396 14.74 -1.91 -20.94
N ALA A 397 14.56 -2.84 -20.00
CA ALA A 397 15.35 -4.08 -19.96
C ALA A 397 15.11 -4.98 -21.18
N THR A 398 13.91 -4.94 -21.79
CA THR A 398 13.55 -5.77 -22.95
C THR A 398 13.28 -4.99 -24.24
N VAL A 399 13.23 -3.66 -24.17
CA VAL A 399 12.92 -2.79 -25.32
C VAL A 399 14.05 -1.79 -25.57
N ASP A 400 14.70 -1.92 -26.72
CA ASP A 400 15.73 -0.97 -27.16
C ASP A 400 15.12 0.30 -27.77
N ALA A 401 15.81 1.44 -27.58
CA ALA A 401 15.46 2.72 -28.19
C ALA A 401 16.70 3.35 -28.87
N PRO A 402 16.53 4.21 -29.90
CA PRO A 402 15.27 4.69 -30.46
C PRO A 402 14.54 3.64 -31.32
N ARG A 403 13.21 3.67 -31.31
CA ARG A 403 12.36 2.77 -32.11
C ARG A 403 11.16 3.49 -32.69
N GLU A 404 10.66 2.99 -33.82
CA GLU A 404 9.36 3.40 -34.35
C GLU A 404 8.25 2.56 -33.71
N LEU A 405 7.19 3.23 -33.25
CA LEU A 405 6.04 2.56 -32.65
C LEU A 405 5.11 1.99 -33.74
N PRO A 406 4.60 0.75 -33.59
CA PRO A 406 3.63 0.17 -34.51
C PRO A 406 2.42 1.07 -34.80
N SER A 407 1.91 1.04 -36.03
CA SER A 407 0.74 1.83 -36.48
C SER A 407 -0.47 1.70 -35.57
N GLY A 408 -0.74 0.49 -35.08
CA GLY A 408 -1.80 0.24 -34.10
C GLY A 408 -1.64 1.06 -32.82
N LEU A 409 -0.44 1.14 -32.24
CA LEU A 409 -0.18 1.93 -31.03
C LEU A 409 -0.30 3.43 -31.28
N VAL A 410 0.18 3.91 -32.42
CA VAL A 410 0.06 5.33 -32.81
C VAL A 410 -1.42 5.71 -32.91
N ARG A 411 -2.22 4.92 -33.63
CA ARG A 411 -3.65 5.14 -33.77
C ARG A 411 -4.37 5.11 -32.43
N ARG A 412 -4.04 4.15 -31.55
CA ARG A 412 -4.68 4.03 -30.24
C ARG A 412 -4.39 5.21 -29.33
N LEU A 413 -3.17 5.74 -29.35
CA LEU A 413 -2.87 6.94 -28.57
C LEU A 413 -3.68 8.14 -29.06
N GLN A 414 -3.88 8.25 -30.37
CA GLN A 414 -4.76 9.26 -30.94
C GLN A 414 -6.22 9.04 -30.54
N ASP A 415 -6.72 7.80 -30.56
CA ASP A 415 -8.07 7.48 -30.09
C ASP A 415 -8.27 7.93 -28.62
N ILE A 416 -7.28 7.70 -27.73
CA ILE A 416 -7.33 8.15 -26.33
C ILE A 416 -7.43 9.67 -26.24
N ALA A 417 -6.63 10.38 -27.04
CA ALA A 417 -6.66 11.84 -27.08
C ALA A 417 -7.99 12.39 -27.62
N ASP A 418 -8.56 11.77 -28.64
CA ASP A 418 -9.84 12.18 -29.22
C ASP A 418 -10.99 12.09 -28.20
N HIS A 419 -10.92 11.13 -27.27
CA HIS A 419 -11.86 11.03 -26.14
C HIS A 419 -11.62 12.08 -25.04
N ASN A 420 -10.44 12.70 -25.00
CA ASN A 420 -9.97 13.59 -23.93
C ASN A 420 -9.54 14.97 -24.47
N GLU A 421 -10.38 15.58 -25.31
CA GLU A 421 -10.19 16.95 -25.80
C GLU A 421 -8.84 17.17 -26.53
N GLY A 422 -8.31 16.13 -27.16
CA GLY A 422 -7.03 16.15 -27.89
C GLY A 422 -5.80 15.93 -27.02
N GLN A 423 -5.97 15.59 -25.74
CA GLN A 423 -4.89 15.37 -24.78
C GLN A 423 -4.96 13.94 -24.22
N VAL A 424 -3.83 13.34 -23.86
CA VAL A 424 -3.77 12.01 -23.25
C VAL A 424 -3.52 12.16 -21.74
N PRO A 425 -4.42 11.67 -20.86
CA PRO A 425 -4.18 11.65 -19.42
C PRO A 425 -3.11 10.63 -19.02
N LEU A 426 -2.01 11.08 -18.40
CA LEU A 426 -0.88 10.22 -18.03
C LEU A 426 -1.23 9.19 -16.95
N HIS A 427 -2.14 9.53 -16.05
CA HIS A 427 -2.55 8.66 -14.93
C HIS A 427 -3.93 8.02 -15.18
N GLY A 428 -4.26 7.82 -16.45
CA GLY A 428 -5.51 7.18 -16.90
C GLY A 428 -5.32 5.69 -17.20
N ARG A 429 -6.38 4.90 -16.99
CA ARG A 429 -6.42 3.46 -17.30
C ARG A 429 -6.02 3.16 -18.74
N LEU A 430 -6.52 3.95 -19.69
CA LEU A 430 -6.26 3.74 -21.12
C LEU A 430 -4.80 3.99 -21.50
N PHE A 431 -4.15 4.98 -20.87
CA PHE A 431 -2.73 5.22 -21.09
C PHE A 431 -1.87 4.13 -20.44
N ALA A 432 -2.24 3.66 -19.24
CA ALA A 432 -1.59 2.49 -18.63
C ALA A 432 -1.74 1.23 -19.49
N GLU A 433 -2.92 1.03 -20.11
CA GLU A 433 -3.16 -0.06 -21.06
C GLU A 433 -2.27 0.11 -22.30
N TRP A 434 -2.19 1.33 -22.85
CA TRP A 434 -1.31 1.62 -23.98
C TRP A 434 0.17 1.37 -23.64
N LEU A 435 0.63 1.74 -22.45
CA LEU A 435 1.98 1.45 -21.95
C LEU A 435 2.24 -0.06 -21.82
N HIS A 436 1.26 -0.85 -21.37
CA HIS A 436 1.37 -2.31 -21.33
C HIS A 436 1.70 -2.88 -22.72
N TYR A 437 1.11 -2.36 -23.80
CA TYR A 437 1.44 -2.84 -25.15
C TYR A 437 2.71 -2.20 -25.72
N ALA A 438 3.11 -1.01 -25.25
CA ALA A 438 4.36 -0.40 -25.64
C ALA A 438 5.58 -1.07 -24.96
N PHE A 439 5.41 -1.58 -23.75
CA PHE A 439 6.42 -2.23 -22.90
C PHE A 439 5.84 -3.51 -22.25
N PRO A 440 5.68 -4.60 -23.02
CA PRO A 440 4.91 -5.77 -22.63
C PRO A 440 5.48 -6.56 -21.44
N HIS A 441 6.79 -6.51 -21.22
CA HIS A 441 7.43 -7.23 -20.12
C HIS A 441 7.59 -6.40 -18.85
N GLU A 442 7.46 -5.07 -18.94
CA GLU A 442 7.62 -4.13 -17.83
C GLU A 442 6.28 -3.66 -17.26
N CYS A 443 5.33 -3.34 -18.13
CA CYS A 443 4.09 -2.68 -17.75
C CYS A 443 2.93 -3.66 -17.57
N PRO A 444 2.27 -3.68 -16.39
CA PRO A 444 1.15 -4.57 -16.14
C PRO A 444 -0.10 -4.07 -16.89
N TYR A 445 -0.93 -5.02 -17.34
CA TYR A 445 -2.22 -4.71 -17.92
C TYR A 445 -3.19 -4.20 -16.83
N PRO A 446 -3.85 -3.05 -17.01
CA PRO A 446 -4.74 -2.48 -16.01
C PRO A 446 -6.11 -3.19 -16.02
N LYS A 447 -6.33 -4.06 -15.04
CA LYS A 447 -7.63 -4.72 -14.81
C LYS A 447 -8.46 -3.95 -13.79
N VAL A 448 -9.79 -3.94 -13.99
CA VAL A 448 -10.76 -3.49 -12.99
C VAL A 448 -11.04 -4.62 -12.00
N PHE A 449 -10.63 -4.42 -10.75
CA PHE A 449 -10.81 -5.41 -9.68
C PHE A 449 -12.15 -5.21 -8.96
N GLN A 450 -12.88 -6.31 -8.74
CA GLN A 450 -14.07 -6.31 -7.89
C GLN A 450 -13.70 -6.25 -6.41
N GLU A 451 -12.62 -6.93 -6.02
CA GLU A 451 -12.10 -6.94 -4.65
C GLU A 451 -10.65 -6.43 -4.63
N ALA A 452 -10.47 -5.15 -4.30
CA ALA A 452 -9.19 -4.46 -4.10
C ALA A 452 -8.13 -5.27 -3.33
N LYS A 453 -8.59 -5.93 -2.25
CA LYS A 453 -7.79 -6.77 -1.35
C LYS A 453 -7.15 -7.97 -2.04
N ALA A 454 -7.58 -8.37 -3.24
CA ALA A 454 -6.95 -9.46 -3.99
C ALA A 454 -5.50 -9.18 -4.37
N LEU A 455 -5.07 -7.92 -4.35
CA LEU A 455 -3.68 -7.51 -4.61
C LEU A 455 -2.81 -7.45 -3.35
N THR A 456 -3.29 -7.96 -2.21
CA THR A 456 -2.50 -7.99 -0.96
C THR A 456 -2.14 -9.42 -0.55
N PRO A 457 -0.89 -9.68 -0.09
CA PRO A 457 -0.51 -11.01 0.41
C PRO A 457 -1.39 -11.52 1.55
N GLN A 458 -1.90 -10.63 2.39
CA GLN A 458 -2.72 -10.96 3.55
C GLN A 458 -4.07 -11.55 3.16
N PHE A 459 -4.67 -11.11 2.05
CA PHE A 459 -5.91 -11.68 1.54
C PHE A 459 -5.76 -13.16 1.15
N TRP A 460 -4.57 -13.54 0.70
CA TRP A 460 -4.26 -14.88 0.26
C TRP A 460 -3.65 -15.78 1.33
N ALA A 461 -3.32 -15.26 2.51
CA ALA A 461 -2.64 -15.99 3.57
C ALA A 461 -3.38 -17.28 4.02
N LEU A 462 -4.71 -17.32 3.88
CA LEU A 462 -5.56 -18.48 4.22
C LEU A 462 -6.22 -19.13 2.99
N LYS A 463 -5.90 -18.67 1.78
CA LYS A 463 -6.48 -19.17 0.53
C LYS A 463 -5.49 -20.08 -0.19
N LYS A 464 -6.01 -21.03 -0.99
CA LYS A 464 -5.20 -21.84 -1.88
C LYS A 464 -4.68 -20.96 -3.02
N MET A 465 -3.42 -20.54 -2.94
CA MET A 465 -2.74 -19.80 -4.01
C MET A 465 -2.12 -20.72 -5.05
N SER A 466 -1.68 -21.91 -4.65
CA SER A 466 -0.92 -22.82 -5.49
C SER A 466 -1.60 -24.17 -5.71
N VAL A 467 -1.24 -24.83 -6.80
CA VAL A 467 -1.66 -26.17 -7.23
C VAL A 467 -0.46 -27.12 -7.19
N ASP A 468 -0.73 -28.41 -7.02
CA ASP A 468 0.35 -29.41 -6.99
C ASP A 468 0.84 -29.80 -8.40
N ALA A 469 1.88 -30.63 -8.49
CA ALA A 469 2.48 -31.01 -9.76
C ALA A 469 1.53 -31.82 -10.67
N GLU A 470 0.63 -32.62 -10.10
CA GLU A 470 -0.33 -33.41 -10.88
C GLU A 470 -1.40 -32.51 -11.49
N GLU A 471 -1.96 -31.60 -10.68
CA GLU A 471 -2.94 -30.60 -11.10
C GLU A 471 -2.35 -29.67 -12.19
N ARG A 472 -1.08 -29.27 -12.07
CA ARG A 472 -0.38 -28.48 -13.12
C ARG A 472 -0.33 -29.20 -14.47
N LEU A 473 0.02 -30.49 -14.46
CA LEU A 473 0.09 -31.30 -15.68
C LEU A 473 -1.30 -31.54 -16.29
N GLU A 474 -2.32 -31.73 -15.46
CA GLU A 474 -3.72 -31.84 -15.91
C GLU A 474 -4.19 -30.55 -16.58
N ILE A 475 -3.91 -29.38 -15.99
CA ILE A 475 -4.27 -28.09 -16.57
C ILE A 475 -3.52 -27.86 -17.89
N ALA A 476 -2.22 -28.14 -17.94
CA ALA A 476 -1.42 -27.97 -19.14
C ALA A 476 -1.87 -28.87 -20.30
N SER A 477 -2.16 -30.14 -20.02
CA SER A 477 -2.66 -31.09 -21.02
C SER A 477 -4.04 -30.69 -21.55
N THR A 478 -4.94 -30.21 -20.68
CA THR A 478 -6.27 -29.74 -21.08
C THR A 478 -6.20 -28.48 -21.95
N ALA A 479 -5.27 -27.56 -21.66
CA ALA A 479 -5.04 -26.37 -22.47
C ALA A 479 -4.57 -26.71 -23.90
N THR A 480 -3.79 -27.78 -24.04
CA THR A 480 -3.25 -28.25 -25.33
C THR A 480 -4.30 -28.98 -26.19
N LEU A 481 -5.35 -29.53 -25.57
CA LEU A 481 -6.34 -30.41 -26.23
C LEU A 481 -7.60 -29.70 -26.76
N GLN A 482 -7.69 -28.37 -26.70
CA GLN A 482 -8.81 -27.66 -27.33
C GLN A 482 -8.74 -27.81 -28.86
N PRO A 483 -9.77 -28.40 -29.51
CA PRO A 483 -9.66 -28.87 -30.89
C PRO A 483 -9.52 -27.73 -31.92
N GLU A 484 -8.67 -27.97 -32.93
CA GLU A 484 -8.32 -27.10 -34.07
C GLU A 484 -9.49 -26.72 -35.01
N ASN A 485 -10.74 -27.00 -34.65
CA ASN A 485 -11.90 -26.78 -35.52
C ASN A 485 -12.52 -25.39 -35.34
N ALA A 486 -11.82 -24.36 -35.79
CA ALA A 486 -12.42 -23.09 -36.22
C ALA A 486 -11.46 -22.32 -37.13
N THR A 487 -11.77 -22.39 -38.43
CA THR A 487 -11.39 -21.52 -39.56
C THR A 487 -10.11 -20.69 -39.46
N GLN A 488 -9.22 -20.93 -40.42
CA GLN A 488 -8.00 -20.17 -40.73
C GLN A 488 -8.21 -18.65 -40.59
N ALA A 489 -7.60 -18.07 -39.55
CA ALA A 489 -7.25 -16.66 -39.56
C ALA A 489 -6.01 -16.50 -40.45
N THR A 490 -6.12 -15.66 -41.47
CA THR A 490 -5.02 -15.26 -42.36
C THR A 490 -3.83 -14.73 -41.57
N PRO A 491 -2.58 -15.16 -41.86
CA PRO A 491 -1.39 -14.54 -41.29
C PRO A 491 -1.16 -13.21 -42.00
N GLY A 492 -1.45 -12.09 -41.34
CA GLY A 492 -1.22 -10.75 -41.90
C GLY A 492 -2.25 -9.66 -41.57
N GLY A 493 -3.03 -9.81 -40.50
CA GLY A 493 -3.81 -8.70 -39.94
C GLY A 493 -3.36 -8.48 -38.50
N GLU A 494 -2.98 -7.25 -38.15
CA GLU A 494 -2.90 -6.80 -36.75
C GLU A 494 -4.12 -7.39 -36.04
N ALA A 495 -3.90 -8.32 -35.11
CA ALA A 495 -4.98 -8.81 -34.27
C ALA A 495 -5.58 -7.55 -33.65
N GLU A 496 -6.84 -7.22 -33.98
CA GLU A 496 -7.56 -6.14 -33.33
C GLU A 496 -7.59 -6.49 -31.84
N ILE A 497 -6.59 -5.98 -31.12
CA ILE A 497 -6.50 -6.07 -29.68
C ILE A 497 -7.87 -5.59 -29.18
N ALA A 498 -8.58 -6.43 -28.46
CA ALA A 498 -9.91 -6.09 -27.96
C ALA A 498 -9.75 -5.13 -26.78
N TRP A 499 -9.77 -3.82 -27.08
CA TRP A 499 -9.67 -2.76 -26.07
C TRP A 499 -11.05 -2.45 -25.47
N SER A 500 -11.08 -2.16 -24.17
CA SER A 500 -12.24 -1.51 -23.54
C SER A 500 -12.10 0.00 -23.65
N SER A 501 -13.16 0.70 -24.08
CA SER A 501 -13.20 2.17 -24.16
C SER A 501 -13.49 2.84 -22.81
N GLU A 502 -13.64 2.08 -21.72
CA GLU A 502 -13.92 2.64 -20.40
C GLU A 502 -12.68 3.31 -19.83
N GLU A 503 -12.73 4.63 -19.68
CA GLU A 503 -11.67 5.42 -19.09
C GLU A 503 -11.88 5.63 -17.59
N LEU A 504 -10.82 5.37 -16.82
CA LEU A 504 -10.77 5.62 -15.40
C LEU A 504 -9.53 6.42 -15.06
N LEU A 505 -9.72 7.60 -14.47
CA LEU A 505 -8.65 8.50 -14.08
C LEU A 505 -8.26 8.22 -12.63
N HIS A 506 -7.10 7.59 -12.41
CA HIS A 506 -6.66 7.15 -11.09
C HIS A 506 -6.29 8.32 -10.18
N ALA A 507 -5.73 9.39 -10.73
CA ALA A 507 -5.32 10.58 -9.98
C ALA A 507 -6.42 11.66 -9.84
N HIS A 508 -7.57 11.52 -10.51
CA HIS A 508 -8.63 12.53 -10.50
C HIS A 508 -9.75 12.17 -9.53
N GLU A 509 -10.19 13.15 -8.73
CA GLU A 509 -11.43 13.04 -7.97
C GLU A 509 -12.62 13.55 -8.80
N ALA A 510 -13.72 12.80 -8.77
CA ALA A 510 -14.97 13.29 -9.32
C ALA A 510 -15.35 14.59 -8.59
N PRO A 511 -15.78 15.64 -9.30
CA PRO A 511 -16.16 16.89 -8.65
C PRO A 511 -17.24 16.59 -7.62
N ALA A 512 -16.98 16.93 -6.35
CA ALA A 512 -17.93 16.73 -5.27
C ALA A 512 -19.26 17.33 -5.70
N ARG A 513 -20.24 16.46 -5.97
CA ARG A 513 -21.56 16.85 -6.47
C ARG A 513 -22.14 17.80 -5.43
N LYS A 514 -22.07 19.12 -5.67
CA LYS A 514 -22.60 20.15 -4.77
C LYS A 514 -24.02 19.70 -4.43
N ARG A 515 -24.23 19.17 -3.22
CA ARG A 515 -25.56 18.72 -2.79
C ARG A 515 -26.43 19.97 -2.92
N GLY A 516 -27.28 19.99 -3.94
CA GLY A 516 -27.98 21.21 -4.34
C GLY A 516 -28.60 21.86 -3.11
N SER A 517 -28.40 23.17 -2.97
CA SER A 517 -28.88 23.98 -1.85
C SER A 517 -30.36 23.70 -1.50
N ALA A 518 -31.16 23.29 -2.49
CA ALA A 518 -32.52 22.82 -2.34
C ALA A 518 -32.70 21.64 -1.36
N ARG A 519 -31.82 20.63 -1.35
CA ARG A 519 -31.93 19.47 -0.43
C ARG A 519 -31.57 19.86 1.01
N VAL A 520 -30.61 20.76 1.18
CA VAL A 520 -30.25 21.30 2.50
C VAL A 520 -31.38 22.17 3.04
N ALA A 521 -31.92 23.06 2.20
CA ALA A 521 -33.09 23.87 2.54
C ALA A 521 -34.31 23.01 2.91
N LEU A 522 -34.60 21.95 2.15
CA LEU A 522 -35.70 21.03 2.44
C LEU A 522 -35.52 20.32 3.79
N ARG A 523 -34.27 19.92 4.13
CA ARG A 523 -33.95 19.31 5.43
C ARG A 523 -34.12 20.29 6.59
N CYS A 524 -33.65 21.53 6.43
CA CYS A 524 -33.83 22.58 7.44
C CYS A 524 -35.32 22.91 7.66
N VAL A 525 -36.11 23.00 6.58
CA VAL A 525 -37.55 23.22 6.66
C VAL A 525 -38.26 22.07 7.37
N MET A 526 -37.91 20.82 7.04
CA MET A 526 -38.46 19.64 7.73
C MET A 526 -38.12 19.61 9.22
N GLN A 527 -36.88 19.95 9.59
CA GLN A 527 -36.45 20.03 10.99
C GLN A 527 -37.16 21.16 11.76
N LEU A 528 -37.33 22.33 11.14
CA LEU A 528 -38.10 23.44 11.70
C LEU A 528 -39.58 23.09 11.90
N ALA A 529 -40.19 22.41 10.92
CA ALA A 529 -41.57 21.95 11.03
C ALA A 529 -41.75 20.95 12.18
N LEU A 530 -40.77 20.06 12.38
CA LEU A 530 -40.79 19.07 13.46
C LEU A 530 -40.64 19.75 14.84
N LEU A 531 -39.72 20.71 14.97
CA LEU A 531 -39.55 21.53 16.17
C LEU A 531 -40.81 22.33 16.51
N LEU A 532 -41.44 22.96 15.51
CA LEU A 532 -42.71 23.68 15.69
C LEU A 532 -43.85 22.74 16.09
N GLY A 533 -43.87 21.52 15.56
CA GLY A 533 -44.82 20.47 15.97
C GLY A 533 -44.67 20.09 17.44
N VAL A 534 -43.43 19.87 17.89
CA VAL A 534 -43.12 19.56 19.30
C VAL A 534 -43.49 20.72 20.22
N LEU A 535 -43.17 21.97 19.83
CA LEU A 535 -43.53 23.16 20.61
C LEU A 535 -45.04 23.36 20.71
N ARG A 536 -45.79 23.10 19.63
CA ARG A 536 -47.27 23.12 19.66
C ARG A 536 -47.86 22.04 20.55
N ALA A 537 -47.32 20.83 20.49
CA ALA A 537 -47.73 19.74 21.37
C ALA A 537 -47.49 20.13 22.84
N ALA A 538 -46.31 20.64 23.17
CA ALA A 538 -45.97 21.10 24.52
C ALA A 538 -46.87 22.25 24.99
N ALA A 539 -47.17 23.23 24.14
CA ALA A 539 -48.08 24.33 24.46
C ALA A 539 -49.52 23.85 24.69
N GLY A 540 -50.00 22.89 23.87
CA GLY A 540 -51.31 22.26 24.04
C GLY A 540 -51.40 21.49 25.37
N SER A 541 -50.36 20.72 25.70
CA SER A 541 -50.25 20.01 26.98
C SER A 541 -50.22 20.97 28.18
N TRP A 542 -49.59 22.14 28.03
CA TRP A 542 -49.56 23.16 29.08
C TRP A 542 -50.92 23.81 29.29
N GLN A 543 -51.68 24.06 28.21
CA GLN A 543 -53.03 24.63 28.30
C GLN A 543 -54.03 23.64 28.93
N THR A 544 -53.95 22.34 28.61
CA THR A 544 -54.81 21.32 29.22
C THR A 544 -54.50 21.17 30.72
N LEU A 545 -53.23 21.16 31.12
CA LEU A 545 -52.80 21.16 32.53
C LEU A 545 -53.32 22.39 33.29
N ARG A 546 -53.32 23.57 32.66
CA ARG A 546 -53.84 24.80 33.27
C ARG A 546 -55.37 24.78 33.43
N SER A 547 -56.09 24.14 32.50
CA SER A 547 -57.54 23.96 32.61
C SER A 547 -57.93 22.97 33.72
N MET A 548 -57.13 21.92 33.94
CA MET A 548 -57.33 20.97 35.04
C MET A 548 -57.02 21.58 36.41
N ALA A 549 -56.04 22.49 36.49
CA ALA A 549 -55.74 23.23 37.72
C ALA A 549 -56.82 24.28 38.08
N GLY A 550 -57.68 24.68 37.14
CA GLY A 550 -58.76 25.65 37.37
C GLY A 550 -60.04 25.07 37.99
N PHE A 551 -60.15 23.74 38.13
CA PHE A 551 -61.35 23.07 38.66
C PHE A 551 -61.22 22.60 40.13
N GLY A 552 -60.06 22.85 40.78
CA GLY A 552 -59.74 22.32 42.11
C GLY A 552 -60.11 23.21 43.31
N ASP A 553 -60.74 24.37 43.12
CA ASP A 553 -60.90 25.38 44.20
C ASP A 553 -62.36 25.64 44.63
N LYS A 554 -63.26 24.69 44.37
CA LYS A 554 -64.67 24.76 44.82
C LYS A 554 -65.19 23.44 45.41
N ALA A 555 -64.50 22.87 46.40
CA ALA A 555 -65.10 21.89 47.31
C ALA A 555 -64.21 21.62 48.53
N ALA A 556 -64.30 22.45 49.58
CA ALA A 556 -64.12 22.04 50.98
C ALA A 556 -64.26 23.25 51.95
N LYS A 557 -65.47 23.80 52.07
CA LYS A 557 -65.89 24.59 53.25
C LYS A 557 -67.37 24.29 53.54
N ALA A 558 -67.60 23.35 54.46
CA ALA A 558 -68.81 23.05 55.26
C ALA A 558 -68.75 21.56 55.64
N ALA A 559 -68.97 21.06 56.85
CA ALA A 559 -69.32 21.59 58.16
C ALA A 559 -69.04 20.49 59.23
N LEU A 560 -68.88 20.89 60.51
CA LEU A 560 -68.86 20.07 61.75
C LEU A 560 -70.26 19.48 62.04
N PRO A 561 -70.49 18.39 62.85
CA PRO A 561 -70.26 18.43 64.32
C PRO A 561 -70.00 17.09 65.08
N PHE A 562 -69.13 17.14 66.10
CA PHE A 562 -69.26 16.71 67.51
C PHE A 562 -67.88 16.51 68.14
#